data_AF-A0A1P8VUF4-F1
#
_entry.id   AF-A0A1P8VUF4-F1
#
_cell.length_a   1.000
_cell.length_b   1.000
_cell.length_c   1.000
_cell.angle_alpha   90.00
_cell.angle_beta   90.00
_cell.angle_gamma   90.00
#
_symmetry.space_group_name_H-M   'P 1'
#
loop_
_entity.id
_entity.type
_entity.pdbx_description
1 polymer ?
#
loop_
_entity_poly.entity_id
_entity_poly.type
_entity_poly.pdbx_seq_one_letter_code
_entity_poly.pdbx_strand_id
1 'polypeptide(L)'
;MHNDLGLGFICKNARTSSKPTLRKVTFPVSAYETSKLSLTGFQCPTACRFPFFVLCMIIHNHLSSACPITQNECSNHISQFSIDIKVQDWLSRSRVAFIDFHNLRNTDKTTLITVNHLEALLTVMSTTLVAYVPYSKKRLNFSFLNSFTLSKTSQSYTLTFPVVLSPLLDALGDFIQECITEKLLKRRNSNFMVYEYLKRSGQSSHKVEDINNDLQLKSLNIRLMSVLTGLSQQGLISFICEGKRGDRRIEELQFIPYVQRTYPEVLTFEEWISLVD
;
A
#
# COMPACT_ATOMS: atom_id res chain seq x y z
N MET A 1 -0.11 19.99 -5.35
CA MET A 1 -0.52 19.75 -3.95
C MET A 1 0.22 18.53 -3.43
N HIS A 2 1.06 18.68 -2.40
CA HIS A 2 1.57 17.53 -1.65
C HIS A 2 0.39 16.93 -0.89
N ASN A 3 -0.30 15.97 -1.51
CA ASN A 3 -1.31 15.15 -0.84
C ASN A 3 -0.58 14.30 0.20
N ASP A 4 -0.41 14.85 1.41
CA ASP A 4 -0.40 14.01 2.59
C ASP A 4 -1.69 13.20 2.50
N LEU A 5 -1.59 11.87 2.49
CA LEU A 5 -2.69 10.91 2.30
C LEU A 5 -3.64 10.93 3.53
N GLY A 6 -3.94 12.12 4.05
CA GLY A 6 -4.65 12.39 5.29
C GLY A 6 -3.93 11.92 6.57
N LEU A 7 -2.66 11.51 6.52
CA LEU A 7 -1.96 10.94 7.68
C LEU A 7 -1.34 11.99 8.62
N GLY A 8 -2.15 12.94 9.08
CA GLY A 8 -1.68 14.05 9.92
C GLY A 8 -1.07 13.63 11.26
N PHE A 9 -1.30 12.39 11.72
CA PHE A 9 -0.66 11.79 12.91
C PHE A 9 0.71 11.15 12.60
N ILE A 10 1.11 11.03 11.33
CA ILE A 10 2.43 10.50 10.94
C ILE A 10 3.34 11.60 10.38
N CYS A 11 2.80 12.80 10.11
CA CYS A 11 3.57 13.91 9.57
C CYS A 11 4.02 14.91 10.65
N LYS A 12 5.33 15.04 10.83
CA LYS A 12 5.95 16.17 11.51
C LYS A 12 6.95 16.85 10.58
N ASN A 13 6.71 18.11 10.25
CA ASN A 13 7.78 18.93 9.67
C ASN A 13 8.87 19.12 10.72
N ALA A 14 10.11 18.80 10.36
CA ALA A 14 11.29 18.95 11.19
C ALA A 14 11.59 20.43 11.46
N ARG A 15 10.79 21.06 12.32
CA ARG A 15 11.18 22.24 13.09
C ARG A 15 10.75 22.01 14.54
N THR A 16 11.72 21.51 15.31
CA THR A 16 11.93 21.85 16.73
C THR A 16 10.70 21.77 17.65
N SER A 17 10.33 20.57 18.06
CA SER A 17 9.56 20.40 19.29
C SER A 17 9.90 19.05 19.91
N SER A 18 10.47 19.03 21.10
CA SER A 18 10.72 17.81 21.89
C SER A 18 9.46 17.27 22.58
N LYS A 19 8.32 17.97 22.46
CA LYS A 19 7.07 17.57 23.12
C LYS A 19 6.24 16.66 22.23
N PRO A 20 5.76 15.51 22.74
CA PRO A 20 4.79 14.68 22.02
C PRO A 20 3.55 15.53 21.74
N THR A 21 3.26 15.72 20.46
CA THR A 21 2.16 16.59 20.02
C THR A 21 0.97 15.71 19.66
N LEU A 22 -0.12 15.82 20.41
CA LEU A 22 -1.38 15.19 20.08
C LEU A 22 -2.02 15.92 18.88
N ARG A 23 -2.46 15.17 17.86
CA ARG A 23 -3.16 15.72 16.70
C ARG A 23 -4.49 15.03 16.48
N LYS A 24 -5.48 15.81 16.01
CA LYS A 24 -6.76 15.32 15.52
C LYS A 24 -6.83 15.52 14.01
N VAL A 25 -7.21 14.47 13.29
CA VAL A 25 -7.43 14.48 11.84
C VAL A 25 -8.81 13.94 11.56
N THR A 26 -9.56 14.56 10.64
CA THR A 26 -10.90 14.13 10.28
C THR A 26 -11.00 13.80 8.80
N PHE A 27 -11.53 12.62 8.49
CA PHE A 27 -11.75 12.12 7.15
C PHE A 27 -13.26 12.06 6.87
N PRO A 28 -13.71 12.51 5.68
CA PRO A 28 -15.03 12.15 5.19
C PRO A 28 -15.04 10.66 4.86
N VAL A 29 -16.07 9.93 5.29
CA VAL A 29 -16.18 8.49 5.03
C VAL A 29 -16.84 8.21 3.67
N SER A 30 -17.60 9.16 3.13
CA SER A 30 -18.04 9.14 1.72
C SER A 30 -18.17 10.55 1.14
N ALA A 31 -18.08 10.68 -0.18
CA ALA A 31 -18.22 11.96 -0.89
C ALA A 31 -19.66 12.53 -0.87
N TYR A 32 -20.64 11.70 -0.49
CA TYR A 32 -22.06 12.02 -0.54
C TYR A 32 -22.73 12.07 0.84
N GLU A 33 -22.00 11.78 1.93
CA GLU A 33 -22.57 11.66 3.28
C GLU A 33 -21.82 12.49 4.34
N THR A 34 -22.55 12.88 5.40
CA THR A 34 -22.05 13.68 6.52
C THR A 34 -21.27 12.87 7.57
N SER A 35 -21.01 11.58 7.32
CA SER A 35 -20.29 10.68 8.24
C SER A 35 -18.81 11.07 8.33
N LYS A 36 -18.30 11.18 9.57
CA LYS A 36 -16.94 11.66 9.84
C LYS A 36 -16.19 10.67 10.71
N LEU A 37 -15.00 10.31 10.26
CA LEU A 37 -14.03 9.58 11.07
C LEU A 37 -12.97 10.56 11.56
N SER A 38 -12.79 10.66 12.87
CA SER A 38 -11.71 11.46 13.46
C SER A 38 -10.69 10.58 14.16
N LEU A 39 -9.43 10.68 13.77
CA LEU A 39 -8.30 10.04 14.45
C LEU A 39 -7.64 11.06 15.37
N THR A 40 -7.40 10.70 16.62
CA THR A 40 -6.67 11.52 17.60
C THR A 40 -5.53 10.71 18.20
N GLY A 41 -4.29 11.13 17.97
CA GLY A 41 -3.12 10.36 18.40
C GLY A 41 -1.84 11.20 18.42
N PHE A 42 -0.77 10.61 18.95
CA PHE A 42 0.55 11.24 18.94
C PHE A 42 1.13 11.29 17.52
N GLN A 43 2.00 12.27 17.28
CA GLN A 43 2.73 12.36 16.02
C GLN A 43 3.92 11.39 15.96
N CYS A 44 4.05 10.63 14.86
CA CYS A 44 5.26 9.87 14.51
C CYS A 44 6.24 10.73 13.67
N PRO A 45 7.54 10.38 13.62
CA PRO A 45 8.45 10.84 12.57
C PRO A 45 7.90 10.58 11.16
N THR A 46 8.20 11.50 10.22
CA THR A 46 7.74 11.40 8.82
C THR A 46 8.17 10.09 8.13
N ALA A 47 9.31 9.51 8.53
CA ALA A 47 9.77 8.23 8.02
C ALA A 47 8.84 7.04 8.39
N CYS A 48 8.03 7.14 9.46
CA CYS A 48 7.02 6.12 9.81
C CYS A 48 5.91 5.99 8.77
N ARG A 49 5.77 6.96 7.85
CA ARG A 49 4.74 6.98 6.80
C ARG A 49 4.81 5.74 5.92
N PHE A 50 6.01 5.28 5.58
CA PHE A 50 6.20 4.16 4.67
C PHE A 50 5.92 2.80 5.32
N PRO A 51 6.37 2.53 6.57
CA PRO A 51 5.84 1.44 7.37
C PRO A 51 4.32 1.40 7.43
N PHE A 52 3.69 2.54 7.68
CA PHE A 52 2.23 2.59 7.74
C PHE A 52 1.57 2.33 6.38
N PHE A 53 2.16 2.85 5.29
CA PHE A 53 1.69 2.56 3.93
C PHE A 53 1.73 1.08 3.60
N VAL A 54 2.85 0.43 3.89
CA VAL A 54 3.01 -1.01 3.68
C VAL A 54 2.01 -1.79 4.51
N LEU A 55 1.78 -1.41 5.76
CA LEU A 55 0.77 -2.03 6.61
C LEU A 55 -0.64 -1.91 6.02
N CYS A 56 -1.04 -0.72 5.53
CA CYS A 56 -2.34 -0.52 4.90
C CYS A 56 -2.50 -1.37 3.64
N MET A 57 -1.47 -1.43 2.78
CA MET A 57 -1.51 -2.28 1.57
C MET A 57 -1.60 -3.77 1.93
N ILE A 58 -0.93 -4.22 2.99
CA ILE A 58 -1.02 -5.61 3.47
C ILE A 58 -2.43 -5.90 3.99
N ILE A 59 -3.02 -4.98 4.76
CA ILE A 59 -4.40 -5.10 5.24
C ILE A 59 -5.37 -5.18 4.08
N HIS A 60 -5.28 -4.28 3.10
CA HIS A 60 -6.11 -4.32 1.89
C HIS A 60 -6.00 -5.66 1.14
N ASN A 61 -4.79 -6.16 0.94
CA ASN A 61 -4.59 -7.45 0.28
C ASN A 61 -5.14 -8.63 1.11
N HIS A 62 -5.00 -8.56 2.43
CA HIS A 62 -5.56 -9.58 3.32
C HIS A 62 -7.09 -9.58 3.25
N LEU A 63 -7.71 -8.41 3.34
CA LEU A 63 -9.18 -8.26 3.30
C LEU A 63 -9.76 -8.61 1.93
N SER A 64 -9.13 -8.19 0.83
CA SER A 64 -9.57 -8.55 -0.53
C SER A 64 -9.43 -10.04 -0.82
N SER A 65 -8.41 -10.71 -0.28
CA SER A 65 -8.25 -12.16 -0.39
C SER A 65 -9.25 -12.97 0.45
N ALA A 66 -9.79 -12.38 1.52
CA ALA A 66 -10.64 -13.06 2.50
C ALA A 66 -12.13 -13.18 2.07
N CYS A 67 -12.43 -13.10 0.77
CA CYS A 67 -13.76 -12.82 0.18
C CYS A 67 -14.28 -11.42 0.56
N PRO A 68 -15.04 -10.75 -0.33
CA PRO A 68 -15.77 -9.57 0.08
C PRO A 68 -16.67 -10.02 1.21
N ILE A 69 -16.57 -9.37 2.37
CA ILE A 69 -17.56 -9.49 3.42
C ILE A 69 -18.86 -9.08 2.74
N THR A 70 -19.63 -10.05 2.25
CA THR A 70 -21.02 -9.84 1.88
C THR A 70 -21.62 -9.24 3.13
N GLN A 71 -22.05 -7.98 3.03
CA GLN A 71 -22.60 -7.18 4.12
C GLN A 71 -23.79 -7.87 4.83
N ASN A 72 -24.20 -9.06 4.39
CA ASN A 72 -25.26 -9.90 4.93
C ASN A 72 -24.80 -11.09 5.79
N GLU A 73 -23.50 -11.42 5.91
CA GLU A 73 -23.02 -12.51 6.78
C GLU A 73 -22.23 -12.04 8.01
N CYS A 74 -22.22 -10.73 8.29
CA CYS A 74 -21.84 -10.23 9.62
C CYS A 74 -22.96 -10.49 10.65
N SER A 75 -23.31 -11.75 10.84
CA SER A 75 -23.96 -12.22 12.06
C SER A 75 -22.96 -12.12 13.22
N ASN A 76 -23.00 -10.99 13.92
CA ASN A 76 -22.81 -10.81 15.37
C ASN A 76 -21.54 -11.30 16.12
N HIS A 77 -20.47 -11.84 15.52
CA HIS A 77 -19.38 -12.41 16.35
C HIS A 77 -17.93 -11.98 16.09
N ILE A 78 -17.61 -11.24 15.04
CA ILE A 78 -16.21 -10.82 14.80
C ILE A 78 -16.07 -9.33 15.12
N SER A 79 -15.54 -9.02 16.30
CA SER A 79 -15.27 -7.64 16.75
C SER A 79 -13.91 -7.11 16.28
N GLN A 80 -13.01 -7.99 15.86
CA GLN A 80 -11.63 -7.67 15.51
C GLN A 80 -11.06 -8.57 14.41
N PHE A 81 -10.08 -8.07 13.66
CA PHE A 81 -9.30 -8.84 12.70
C PHE A 81 -7.81 -8.70 13.01
N SER A 82 -7.01 -9.68 12.60
CA SER A 82 -5.59 -9.73 12.91
C SER A 82 -4.73 -9.88 11.66
N ILE A 83 -3.55 -9.27 11.68
CA ILE A 83 -2.54 -9.34 10.61
C ILE A 83 -1.23 -9.82 11.22
N ASP A 84 -0.67 -10.86 10.61
CA ASP A 84 0.67 -11.33 10.91
C ASP A 84 1.67 -10.78 9.89
N ILE A 85 2.75 -10.18 10.38
CA ILE A 85 3.78 -9.61 9.52
C ILE A 85 5.17 -9.86 10.10
N LYS A 86 6.06 -10.46 9.30
CA LYS A 86 7.47 -10.60 9.65
C LYS A 86 8.12 -9.23 9.69
N VAL A 87 8.93 -8.97 10.72
CA VAL A 87 9.63 -7.69 10.92
C VAL A 87 10.50 -7.36 9.70
N GLN A 88 11.24 -8.36 9.19
CA GLN A 88 12.10 -8.19 8.02
C GLN A 88 11.30 -7.84 6.77
N ASP A 89 10.17 -8.50 6.52
CA ASP A 89 9.31 -8.23 5.37
C ASP A 89 8.68 -6.84 5.46
N TRP A 90 8.28 -6.42 6.65
CA TRP A 90 7.76 -5.07 6.86
C TRP A 90 8.82 -4.02 6.56
N LEU A 91 10.02 -4.18 7.11
CA LEU A 91 11.14 -3.25 6.88
C LEU A 91 11.52 -3.17 5.41
N SER A 92 11.74 -4.33 4.80
CA SER A 92 12.21 -4.45 3.42
C SER A 92 11.23 -3.76 2.46
N ARG A 93 9.93 -4.05 2.58
CA ARG A 93 8.88 -3.42 1.78
C ARG A 93 8.74 -1.93 2.06
N SER A 94 8.93 -1.50 3.30
CA SER A 94 8.85 -0.07 3.65
C SER A 94 9.97 0.74 3.00
N ARG A 95 11.18 0.17 2.96
CA ARG A 95 12.35 0.76 2.32
C ARG A 95 12.18 0.82 0.81
N VAL A 96 11.68 -0.26 0.21
CA VAL A 96 11.32 -0.28 -1.21
C VAL A 96 10.29 0.79 -1.54
N ALA A 97 9.20 0.89 -0.77
CA ALA A 97 8.17 1.90 -0.98
C ALA A 97 8.73 3.32 -0.87
N PHE A 98 9.67 3.57 0.06
CA PHE A 98 10.38 4.83 0.17
C PHE A 98 11.20 5.16 -1.08
N ILE A 99 12.03 4.20 -1.53
CA ILE A 99 12.88 4.34 -2.72
C ILE A 99 12.04 4.62 -3.97
N ASP A 100 10.99 3.82 -4.19
CA ASP A 100 10.08 3.96 -5.31
C ASP A 100 9.36 5.31 -5.32
N PHE A 101 8.83 5.72 -4.17
CA PHE A 101 8.06 6.96 -4.03
C PHE A 101 8.91 8.22 -4.23
N HIS A 102 10.17 8.19 -3.78
CA HIS A 102 11.11 9.31 -3.89
C HIS A 102 12.00 9.25 -5.13
N ASN A 103 11.92 8.17 -5.91
CA ASN A 103 12.75 7.95 -7.09
C ASN A 103 14.26 7.93 -6.80
N LEU A 104 14.65 7.39 -5.66
CA LEU A 104 16.05 7.31 -5.26
C LEU A 104 16.76 6.20 -6.03
N ARG A 105 18.06 6.40 -6.32
CA ARG A 105 18.92 5.32 -6.79
C ARG A 105 19.32 4.46 -5.59
N ASN A 106 19.60 3.18 -5.82
CA ASN A 106 20.09 2.28 -4.78
C ASN A 106 21.37 2.80 -4.10
N THR A 107 22.08 3.80 -4.61
CA THR A 107 23.28 4.37 -3.96
C THR A 107 22.98 5.46 -2.93
N ASP A 108 21.78 6.07 -2.95
CA ASP A 108 21.45 7.26 -2.15
C ASP A 108 20.74 6.86 -0.82
N LYS A 109 21.31 5.91 -0.07
CA LYS A 109 20.65 5.18 1.03
C LYS A 109 20.72 5.84 2.42
N THR A 110 20.95 7.14 2.58
CA THR A 110 21.26 7.72 3.91
C THR A 110 20.06 8.11 4.80
N THR A 111 18.83 7.68 4.47
CA THR A 111 17.67 7.79 5.38
C THR A 111 16.91 6.46 5.44
N LEU A 112 17.52 5.48 6.09
CA LEU A 112 16.97 4.13 6.16
C LEU A 112 15.86 4.07 7.21
N ILE A 113 14.68 3.63 6.78
CA ILE A 113 13.64 3.14 7.69
C ILE A 113 14.25 1.99 8.50
N THR A 114 14.12 2.05 9.83
CA THR A 114 14.71 1.10 10.79
C THR A 114 13.64 0.47 11.66
N VAL A 115 14.01 -0.55 12.47
CA VAL A 115 13.11 -1.17 13.45
C VAL A 115 12.49 -0.12 14.38
N ASN A 116 13.27 0.88 14.82
CA ASN A 116 12.78 1.97 15.68
C ASN A 116 11.60 2.73 15.05
N HIS A 117 11.53 2.82 13.72
CA HIS A 117 10.41 3.44 13.03
C HIS A 117 9.15 2.57 13.07
N LEU A 118 9.29 1.24 13.06
CA LEU A 118 8.18 0.31 13.27
C LEU A 118 7.66 0.39 14.70
N GLU A 119 8.56 0.38 15.69
CA GLU A 119 8.20 0.48 17.11
C GLU A 119 7.54 1.82 17.45
N ALA A 120 8.07 2.92 16.90
CA ALA A 120 7.46 4.24 17.03
C ALA A 120 6.06 4.27 16.41
N LEU A 121 5.89 3.66 15.23
CA LEU A 121 4.58 3.53 14.60
C LEU A 121 3.61 2.72 15.46
N LEU A 122 4.03 1.56 15.97
CA LEU A 122 3.20 0.71 16.83
C LEU A 122 2.77 1.44 18.11
N THR A 123 3.69 2.19 18.73
CA THR A 123 3.40 3.02 19.90
C THR A 123 2.38 4.11 19.61
N VAL A 124 2.50 4.76 18.44
CA VAL A 124 1.53 5.78 18.01
C VAL A 124 0.17 5.14 17.71
N MET A 125 0.13 4.02 16.98
CA MET A 125 -1.12 3.33 16.64
C MET A 125 -1.85 2.80 17.88
N SER A 126 -1.13 2.24 18.86
CA SER A 126 -1.73 1.71 20.09
C SER A 126 -2.32 2.80 21.00
N THR A 127 -1.82 4.02 20.89
CA THR A 127 -2.30 5.19 21.65
C THR A 127 -3.26 6.07 20.85
N THR A 128 -3.49 5.77 19.57
CA THR A 128 -4.40 6.53 18.71
C THR A 128 -5.84 6.12 18.99
N LEU A 129 -6.66 7.10 19.37
CA LEU A 129 -8.10 6.96 19.57
C LEU A 129 -8.84 7.35 18.30
N VAL A 130 -9.77 6.50 17.89
CA VAL A 130 -10.66 6.71 16.76
C VAL A 130 -12.03 7.12 17.29
N ALA A 131 -12.54 8.22 16.77
CA ALA A 131 -13.89 8.69 17.00
C ALA A 131 -14.66 8.62 15.68
N TYR A 132 -15.61 7.70 15.60
CA TYR A 132 -16.53 7.59 14.48
C TYR A 132 -17.88 8.18 14.87
N VAL A 133 -18.38 9.12 14.07
CA VAL A 133 -19.71 9.70 14.25
C VAL A 133 -20.57 9.23 13.07
N PRO A 134 -21.32 8.12 13.25
CA PRO A 134 -22.32 7.71 12.27
C PRO A 134 -23.47 8.71 12.22
N TYR A 135 -24.36 8.54 11.25
CA TYR A 135 -25.56 9.38 11.10
C TYR A 135 -26.44 9.43 12.36
N SER A 136 -26.48 8.35 13.14
CA SER A 136 -27.11 8.34 14.47
C SER A 136 -26.18 9.07 15.46
N LYS A 137 -26.69 10.06 16.18
CA LYS A 137 -25.96 11.05 17.03
C LYS A 137 -24.97 10.49 18.08
N LYS A 138 -24.78 9.19 18.20
CA LYS A 138 -23.89 8.54 19.16
C LYS A 138 -22.47 8.42 18.59
N ARG A 139 -21.56 9.23 19.14
CA ARG A 139 -20.12 9.11 18.89
C ARG A 139 -19.61 7.77 19.43
N LEU A 140 -19.03 6.97 18.55
CA LEU A 140 -18.32 5.74 18.91
C LEU A 140 -16.84 6.07 19.07
N ASN A 141 -16.26 5.71 20.22
CA ASN A 141 -14.83 5.83 20.47
C ASN A 141 -14.24 4.44 20.65
N PHE A 142 -13.13 4.17 19.98
CA PHE A 142 -12.40 2.91 20.07
C PHE A 142 -10.92 3.15 19.75
N SER A 143 -10.06 2.22 20.15
CA SER A 143 -8.63 2.29 19.83
C SER A 143 -8.39 1.98 18.36
N PHE A 144 -7.39 2.61 17.74
CA PHE A 144 -7.02 2.31 16.35
C PHE A 144 -6.44 0.90 16.23
N LEU A 145 -5.64 0.49 17.21
CA LEU A 145 -5.05 -0.84 17.33
C LEU A 145 -5.46 -1.41 18.69
N ASN A 146 -6.10 -2.59 18.72
CA ASN A 146 -6.54 -3.24 19.95
C ASN A 146 -5.34 -3.81 20.72
N SER A 147 -4.42 -4.47 20.02
CA SER A 147 -3.22 -5.07 20.61
C SER A 147 -2.18 -5.35 19.54
N PHE A 148 -0.93 -5.50 19.96
CA PHE A 148 0.15 -6.07 19.14
C PHE A 148 1.04 -6.94 20.01
N THR A 149 1.52 -8.05 19.46
CA THR A 149 2.47 -8.95 20.12
C THR A 149 3.62 -9.27 19.18
N LEU A 150 4.84 -9.32 19.72
CA LEU A 150 6.03 -9.75 18.98
C LEU A 150 6.37 -11.19 19.36
N SER A 151 6.29 -12.10 18.39
CA SER A 151 6.87 -13.42 18.52
C SER A 151 8.38 -13.35 18.31
N LYS A 152 9.16 -13.56 19.38
CA LYS A 152 10.63 -13.54 19.31
C LYS A 152 11.20 -14.68 18.47
N THR A 153 10.51 -15.83 18.41
CA THR A 153 10.95 -17.02 17.68
C THR A 153 10.79 -16.84 16.17
N SER A 154 9.64 -16.32 15.74
CA SER A 154 9.35 -16.11 14.31
C SER A 154 9.68 -14.70 13.82
N GLN A 155 10.16 -13.80 14.69
CA GLN A 155 10.41 -12.38 14.39
C GLN A 155 9.24 -11.74 13.65
N SER A 156 8.03 -11.98 14.15
CA SER A 156 6.77 -11.58 13.54
C SER A 156 5.89 -10.83 14.52
N TYR A 157 5.27 -9.74 14.06
CA TYR A 157 4.24 -9.04 14.79
C TYR A 157 2.87 -9.60 14.42
N THR A 158 2.05 -9.88 15.43
CA THR A 158 0.61 -10.08 15.28
C THR A 158 -0.09 -8.80 15.72
N LEU A 159 -0.76 -8.13 14.80
CA LEU A 159 -1.46 -6.86 15.02
C LEU A 159 -2.96 -7.09 14.99
N THR A 160 -3.69 -6.61 15.99
CA THR A 160 -5.15 -6.81 16.08
C THR A 160 -5.88 -5.47 16.01
N PHE A 161 -6.84 -5.35 15.10
CA PHE A 161 -7.59 -4.14 14.80
C PHE A 161 -9.09 -4.33 15.04
N PRO A 162 -9.84 -3.29 15.44
CA PRO A 162 -11.30 -3.33 15.41
C PRO A 162 -11.84 -3.54 13.99
N VAL A 163 -12.82 -4.44 13.82
CA VAL A 163 -13.45 -4.71 12.49
C VAL A 163 -14.06 -3.48 11.86
N VAL A 164 -14.52 -2.52 12.66
CA VAL A 164 -15.11 -1.28 12.14
C VAL A 164 -14.12 -0.43 11.31
N LEU A 165 -12.81 -0.67 11.45
CA LEU A 165 -11.77 -0.02 10.63
C LEU A 165 -11.50 -0.73 9.31
N SER A 166 -11.98 -1.96 9.12
CA SER A 166 -11.71 -2.77 7.93
C SER A 166 -12.02 -2.01 6.62
N PRO A 167 -13.23 -1.44 6.41
CA PRO A 167 -13.54 -0.75 5.15
C PRO A 167 -12.65 0.48 4.88
N LEU A 168 -12.25 1.18 5.95
CA LEU A 168 -11.36 2.33 5.82
C LEU A 168 -9.94 1.90 5.43
N LEU A 169 -9.40 0.91 6.12
CA LEU A 169 -8.03 0.44 5.91
C LEU A 169 -7.89 -0.29 4.57
N ASP A 170 -8.95 -0.96 4.13
CA ASP A 170 -9.08 -1.54 2.80
C ASP A 170 -8.98 -0.46 1.71
N ALA A 171 -9.88 0.53 1.74
CA ALA A 171 -9.89 1.63 0.77
C ALA A 171 -8.60 2.46 0.79
N LEU A 172 -8.02 2.69 1.98
CA LEU A 172 -6.76 3.40 2.12
C LEU A 172 -5.59 2.60 1.54
N GLY A 173 -5.56 1.28 1.76
CA GLY A 173 -4.53 0.40 1.21
C GLY A 173 -4.57 0.35 -0.31
N ASP A 174 -5.75 0.23 -0.91
CA ASP A 174 -5.92 0.30 -2.37
C ASP A 174 -5.44 1.65 -2.92
N PHE A 175 -5.91 2.75 -2.35
CA PHE A 175 -5.50 4.09 -2.78
C PHE A 175 -3.99 4.33 -2.67
N ILE A 176 -3.35 3.86 -1.60
CA ILE A 176 -1.89 3.96 -1.42
C ILE A 176 -1.18 3.14 -2.50
N GLN A 177 -1.64 1.92 -2.76
CA GLN A 177 -1.09 1.04 -3.78
C GLN A 177 -1.17 1.68 -5.17
N GLU A 178 -2.30 2.28 -5.52
CA GLU A 178 -2.47 3.04 -6.76
C GLU A 178 -1.51 4.23 -6.83
N CYS A 179 -1.43 5.05 -5.78
CA CYS A 179 -0.58 6.23 -5.73
C CYS A 179 0.92 5.91 -5.93
N ILE A 180 1.41 4.86 -5.27
CA ILE A 180 2.82 4.46 -5.40
C ILE A 180 3.08 3.87 -6.79
N THR A 181 2.18 3.04 -7.30
CA THR A 181 2.29 2.45 -8.65
C THR A 181 2.28 3.53 -9.74
N GLU A 182 1.36 4.49 -9.66
CA GLU A 182 1.29 5.63 -10.57
C GLU A 182 2.60 6.43 -10.56
N LYS A 183 3.13 6.75 -9.37
CA LYS A 183 4.41 7.46 -9.24
C LYS A 183 5.57 6.70 -9.88
N LEU A 184 5.62 5.38 -9.68
CA LEU A 184 6.64 4.53 -10.26
C LEU A 184 6.56 4.53 -11.81
N LEU A 185 5.35 4.39 -12.35
CA LEU A 185 5.11 4.23 -13.78
C LEU A 185 5.18 5.53 -14.58
N LYS A 186 4.80 6.68 -13.99
CA LYS A 186 4.85 8.00 -14.64
C LYS A 186 6.25 8.37 -15.17
N ARG A 187 7.32 7.72 -14.69
CA ARG A 187 8.67 7.86 -15.23
C ARG A 187 8.77 7.45 -16.71
N ARG A 188 7.94 6.50 -17.15
CA ARG A 188 7.86 6.00 -18.52
C ARG A 188 6.42 6.14 -18.99
N ASN A 189 6.10 7.25 -19.65
CA ASN A 189 4.72 7.58 -20.05
C ASN A 189 4.01 6.42 -20.77
N SER A 190 4.73 5.67 -21.62
CA SER A 190 4.21 4.47 -22.27
C SER A 190 3.85 3.33 -21.30
N ASN A 191 4.64 3.10 -20.25
CA ASN A 191 4.34 2.07 -19.24
C ASN A 191 3.09 2.44 -18.46
N PHE A 192 2.97 3.70 -18.04
CA PHE A 192 1.79 4.19 -17.35
C PHE A 192 0.54 4.09 -18.23
N MET A 193 0.59 4.56 -19.48
CA MET A 193 -0.54 4.49 -20.41
C MET A 193 -1.00 3.05 -20.67
N VAL A 194 -0.07 2.13 -20.93
CA VAL A 194 -0.41 0.71 -21.16
C VAL A 194 -0.97 0.08 -19.89
N TYR A 195 -0.35 0.32 -18.74
CA TYR A 195 -0.82 -0.23 -17.46
C TYR A 195 -2.25 0.25 -17.13
N GLU A 196 -2.51 1.56 -17.25
CA GLU A 196 -3.83 2.15 -17.03
C GLU A 196 -4.88 1.60 -18.01
N TYR A 197 -4.53 1.50 -19.29
CA TYR A 197 -5.42 0.91 -20.30
C TYR A 197 -5.83 -0.51 -19.91
N LEU A 198 -4.84 -1.36 -19.62
CA LEU A 198 -5.07 -2.75 -19.26
C LEU A 198 -5.89 -2.85 -17.96
N LYS A 199 -5.58 -2.03 -16.95
CA LYS A 199 -6.30 -2.04 -15.67
C LYS A 199 -7.77 -1.64 -15.84
N ARG A 200 -8.04 -0.58 -16.62
CA ARG A 200 -9.40 -0.09 -16.87
C ARG A 200 -10.24 -1.05 -17.69
N SER A 201 -9.62 -1.80 -18.59
CA SER A 201 -10.35 -2.78 -19.40
C SER A 201 -10.97 -3.89 -18.56
N GLY A 202 -10.38 -4.22 -17.40
CA GLY A 202 -10.82 -5.32 -16.52
C GLY A 202 -10.77 -6.72 -17.16
N GLN A 203 -10.21 -6.83 -18.38
CA GLN A 203 -10.15 -8.09 -19.12
C GLN A 203 -8.83 -8.80 -18.81
N SER A 204 -8.86 -10.14 -18.78
CA SER A 204 -7.66 -10.97 -18.68
C SER A 204 -7.00 -11.21 -20.04
N SER A 205 -7.64 -10.83 -21.15
CA SER A 205 -7.17 -11.09 -22.49
C SER A 205 -7.40 -9.91 -23.43
N HIS A 206 -6.40 -9.61 -24.28
CA HIS A 206 -6.42 -8.48 -25.21
C HIS A 206 -5.71 -8.81 -26.51
N LYS A 207 -6.28 -8.36 -27.63
CA LYS A 207 -5.51 -8.33 -28.88
C LYS A 207 -4.47 -7.22 -28.83
N VAL A 208 -3.25 -7.53 -29.23
CA VAL A 208 -2.14 -6.57 -29.26
C VAL A 208 -2.40 -5.43 -30.25
N GLU A 209 -3.12 -5.71 -31.34
CA GLU A 209 -3.48 -4.71 -32.33
C GLU A 209 -4.45 -3.65 -31.75
N ASP A 210 -5.47 -4.07 -31.01
CA ASP A 210 -6.45 -3.18 -30.39
C ASP A 210 -5.78 -2.20 -29.42
N ILE A 211 -4.90 -2.71 -28.54
CA ILE A 211 -4.12 -1.87 -27.60
C ILE A 211 -3.30 -0.82 -28.36
N ASN A 212 -2.65 -1.23 -29.44
CA ASN A 212 -1.80 -0.35 -30.22
C ASN A 212 -2.58 0.74 -30.95
N ASN A 213 -3.76 0.40 -31.46
CA ASN A 213 -4.66 1.34 -32.15
C ASN A 213 -5.21 2.37 -31.15
N ASP A 214 -5.69 1.92 -30.00
CA ASP A 214 -6.26 2.78 -28.96
C ASP A 214 -5.22 3.72 -28.34
N LEU A 215 -3.98 3.24 -28.18
CA LEU A 215 -2.89 4.02 -27.61
C LEU A 215 -2.00 4.73 -28.67
N GLN A 216 -2.33 4.60 -29.96
CA GLN A 216 -1.60 5.17 -31.10
C GLN A 216 -0.08 4.91 -31.06
N LEU A 217 0.33 3.69 -30.72
CA LEU A 217 1.73 3.31 -30.58
C LEU A 217 2.39 3.10 -31.97
N LYS A 218 3.14 4.11 -32.45
CA LYS A 218 3.77 4.16 -33.79
C LYS A 218 4.70 2.98 -34.18
N SER A 219 5.06 2.07 -33.26
CA SER A 219 5.87 0.86 -33.53
C SER A 219 5.30 -0.39 -32.81
N LEU A 220 4.26 -0.97 -33.40
CA LEU A 220 3.26 -1.83 -32.76
C LEU A 220 3.76 -2.99 -31.87
N ASN A 221 4.49 -3.96 -32.42
CA ASN A 221 4.68 -5.23 -31.69
C ASN A 221 5.90 -5.23 -30.75
N ILE A 222 6.99 -4.58 -31.13
CA ILE A 222 8.23 -4.59 -30.34
C ILE A 222 8.09 -3.65 -29.13
N ARG A 223 7.42 -2.51 -29.31
CA ARG A 223 7.30 -1.51 -28.24
C ARG A 223 6.31 -1.95 -27.16
N LEU A 224 5.14 -2.50 -27.52
CA LEU A 224 4.20 -3.02 -26.54
C LEU A 224 4.78 -4.20 -25.76
N MET A 225 5.39 -5.17 -26.46
CA MET A 225 6.04 -6.30 -25.78
C MET A 225 7.16 -5.85 -24.85
N SER A 226 7.99 -4.88 -25.26
CA SER A 226 9.02 -4.29 -24.39
C SER A 226 8.41 -3.63 -23.15
N VAL A 227 7.27 -2.94 -23.29
CA VAL A 227 6.54 -2.35 -22.15
C VAL A 227 5.97 -3.43 -21.23
N LEU A 228 5.30 -4.45 -21.77
CA LEU A 228 4.73 -5.56 -21.00
C LEU A 228 5.82 -6.35 -20.27
N THR A 229 6.92 -6.69 -20.95
CA THR A 229 8.10 -7.30 -20.32
C THR A 229 8.66 -6.40 -19.23
N GLY A 230 8.75 -5.09 -19.46
CA GLY A 230 9.20 -4.14 -18.44
C GLY A 230 8.28 -4.08 -17.21
N LEU A 231 6.96 -4.11 -17.40
CA LEU A 231 5.98 -4.15 -16.32
C LEU A 231 6.06 -5.48 -15.55
N SER A 232 6.28 -6.59 -16.25
CA SER A 232 6.45 -7.92 -15.65
C SER A 232 7.76 -8.07 -14.89
N GLN A 233 8.87 -7.54 -15.41
CA GLN A 233 10.16 -7.47 -14.70
C GLN A 233 10.07 -6.60 -13.44
N GLN A 234 9.22 -5.58 -13.45
CA GLN A 234 8.91 -4.79 -12.25
C GLN A 234 7.99 -5.54 -11.27
N GLY A 235 7.47 -6.71 -11.64
CA GLY A 235 6.56 -7.51 -10.83
C GLY A 235 5.15 -6.95 -10.73
N LEU A 236 4.74 -6.05 -11.64
CA LEU A 236 3.42 -5.40 -11.60
C LEU A 236 2.33 -6.20 -12.33
N ILE A 237 2.74 -7.00 -13.33
CA ILE A 237 1.85 -7.87 -14.08
C ILE A 237 2.53 -9.22 -14.32
N SER A 238 1.71 -10.27 -14.42
CA SER A 238 2.08 -11.52 -15.09
C SER A 238 1.28 -11.60 -16.38
N PHE A 239 1.92 -12.02 -17.48
CA PHE A 239 1.21 -12.15 -18.75
C PHE A 239 1.74 -13.30 -19.60
N ILE A 240 0.83 -13.99 -20.28
CA ILE A 240 1.15 -14.91 -21.38
C ILE A 240 0.65 -14.28 -22.68
N CYS A 241 1.51 -14.29 -23.71
CA CYS A 241 1.19 -13.76 -25.03
C CYS A 241 1.42 -14.86 -26.07
N GLU A 242 0.36 -15.21 -26.80
CA GLU A 242 0.37 -16.22 -27.85
C GLU A 242 0.13 -15.59 -29.23
N GLY A 243 0.38 -16.38 -30.29
CA GLY A 243 0.14 -15.98 -31.67
C GLY A 243 1.37 -15.48 -32.45
N LYS A 244 1.23 -15.42 -33.77
CA LYS A 244 2.26 -14.96 -34.72
C LYS A 244 1.99 -13.50 -35.11
N ARG A 245 3.01 -12.78 -35.62
CA ARG A 245 2.95 -11.35 -35.97
C ARG A 245 1.60 -10.95 -36.59
N GLY A 246 0.99 -9.87 -36.10
CA GLY A 246 -0.33 -9.38 -36.52
C GLY A 246 -1.47 -9.89 -35.65
N ASP A 247 -1.45 -11.17 -35.28
CA ASP A 247 -2.52 -11.84 -34.50
C ASP A 247 -2.03 -12.23 -33.09
N ARG A 248 -1.17 -11.39 -32.50
CA ARG A 248 -0.69 -11.62 -31.13
C ARG A 248 -1.78 -11.25 -30.14
N ARG A 249 -1.98 -12.10 -29.15
CA ARG A 249 -2.99 -11.93 -28.12
C ARG A 249 -2.38 -12.19 -26.75
N ILE A 250 -2.68 -11.30 -25.82
CA ILE A 250 -2.47 -11.55 -24.40
C ILE A 250 -3.60 -12.49 -23.98
N GLU A 251 -3.28 -13.69 -23.52
CA GLU A 251 -4.27 -14.70 -23.14
C GLU A 251 -4.54 -14.71 -21.64
N GLU A 252 -3.48 -14.54 -20.83
CA GLU A 252 -3.56 -14.59 -19.38
C GLU A 252 -2.86 -13.37 -18.77
N LEU A 253 -3.57 -12.25 -18.63
CA LEU A 253 -3.10 -11.08 -17.90
C LEU A 253 -3.55 -11.12 -16.44
N GLN A 254 -2.59 -10.99 -15.52
CA GLN A 254 -2.85 -10.85 -14.10
C GLN A 254 -2.11 -9.63 -13.54
N PHE A 255 -2.80 -8.82 -12.74
CA PHE A 255 -2.19 -7.73 -11.99
C PHE A 255 -1.67 -8.25 -10.66
N ILE A 256 -0.43 -7.90 -10.33
CA ILE A 256 0.19 -8.27 -9.06
C ILE A 256 0.11 -7.05 -8.14
N PRO A 257 -0.50 -7.17 -6.95
CA PRO A 257 -0.53 -6.09 -5.96
C PRO A 257 0.88 -5.57 -5.66
N TYR A 258 1.02 -4.25 -5.53
CA TYR A 258 2.31 -3.60 -5.30
C TYR A 258 3.06 -4.20 -4.11
N VAL A 259 2.36 -4.43 -3.00
CA VAL A 259 2.99 -4.98 -1.79
C VAL A 259 3.29 -6.48 -1.88
N GLN A 260 2.87 -7.17 -2.94
CA GLN A 260 3.27 -8.55 -3.23
C GLN A 260 4.43 -8.64 -4.23
N ARG A 261 4.84 -7.51 -4.84
CA ARG A 261 5.98 -7.46 -5.76
C ARG A 261 7.21 -8.11 -5.14
N THR A 262 7.79 -9.03 -5.88
CA THR A 262 9.11 -9.59 -5.57
C THR A 262 10.16 -8.56 -5.97
N TYR A 263 11.04 -8.22 -5.04
CA TYR A 263 12.18 -7.33 -5.28
C TYR A 263 13.47 -8.13 -5.25
N PRO A 264 14.04 -8.49 -6.42
CA PRO A 264 15.23 -9.33 -6.49
C PRO A 264 16.44 -8.71 -5.76
N GLU A 265 16.58 -7.39 -5.81
CA GLU A 265 17.73 -6.66 -5.23
C GLU A 265 17.65 -6.46 -3.71
N VAL A 266 16.55 -6.89 -3.09
CA VAL A 266 16.40 -6.86 -1.62
C VAL A 266 16.80 -8.21 -1.01
N LEU A 267 17.16 -9.20 -1.84
CA LEU A 267 17.68 -10.49 -1.39
C LEU A 267 19.20 -10.48 -1.15
N THR A 268 19.94 -9.45 -1.60
CA THR A 268 21.37 -9.27 -1.23
C THR A 268 21.52 -8.61 0.16
N PHE A 269 20.60 -8.93 1.07
CA PHE A 269 20.40 -8.32 2.39
C PHE A 269 21.44 -8.78 3.43
N GLU A 270 22.55 -9.40 3.03
CA GLU A 270 23.63 -9.76 3.97
C GLU A 270 24.30 -8.52 4.57
N GLU A 271 24.28 -7.37 3.90
CA GLU A 271 24.84 -6.11 4.43
C GLU A 271 23.93 -5.37 5.42
N TRP A 272 22.70 -5.84 5.67
CA TRP A 272 21.72 -5.11 6.49
C TRP A 272 21.49 -5.72 7.87
N ILE A 273 22.12 -6.87 8.14
CA ILE A 273 22.08 -7.60 9.42
C ILE A 273 23.39 -7.43 10.18
N SER A 274 24.36 -6.63 9.71
CA SER A 274 25.48 -6.28 10.58
C SER A 274 24.91 -5.43 11.71
N LEU A 275 24.80 -6.07 12.87
CA LEU A 275 24.51 -5.44 14.15
C LEU A 275 25.31 -4.15 14.22
N VAL A 276 24.60 -3.06 14.48
CA VAL A 276 25.23 -1.90 15.08
C VAL A 276 25.77 -2.42 16.42
N ASP A 277 27.08 -2.71 16.45
CA ASP A 277 27.84 -2.80 17.70
C ASP A 277 27.70 -1.50 18.49
#